data_AF-A0A834DMZ6-F1
#
_entry.id   AF-A0A834DMZ6-F1
#
_cell.length_a   1.000
_cell.length_b   1.000
_cell.length_c   1.000
_cell.angle_alpha   90.00
_cell.angle_beta   90.00
_cell.angle_gamma   90.00
#
_symmetry.space_group_name_H-M   'P 1'
#
loop_
_entity.id
_entity.type
_entity.pdbx_description
1 polymer ?
#
loop_
_entity_poly.entity_id
_entity_poly.type
_entity_poly.pdbx_seq_one_letter_code
_entity_poly.pdbx_strand_id
1 'polypeptide(L)'
;MGVIEWILGKKDAMWIGFITRAVLENSTSYEEARNILIKTKILAPAYFILGGNKTGEGCVITRDRKKCLDVHELDPEQGRWYVVETNYDRWKNPFFLDDRRTAAKMCLNHTTQDKISIPTIYDILSTKPVLNKLTVFTTLMDVAKGQFETYLRDCPDPCIGW
;
A
#
# COMPACT_ATOMS: atom_id res chain seq x y z
N MET A 1 -15.14 15.59 5.03
CA MET A 1 -16.42 16.19 5.46
C MET A 1 -16.52 17.55 4.81
N GLY A 2 -17.72 18.03 4.51
CA GLY A 2 -17.88 19.43 4.08
C GLY A 2 -17.66 20.40 5.26
N VAL A 3 -17.29 21.66 4.98
CA VAL A 3 -17.13 22.71 6.00
C VAL A 3 -18.40 22.87 6.86
N ILE A 4 -19.57 22.79 6.23
CA ILE A 4 -20.87 22.86 6.90
C ILE A 4 -21.10 21.68 7.86
N GLU A 5 -20.78 20.44 7.45
CA GLU A 5 -20.91 19.25 8.32
C GLU A 5 -20.04 19.38 9.57
N TRP A 6 -18.83 19.94 9.43
CA TRP A 6 -17.90 20.16 10.53
C TRP A 6 -18.37 21.25 11.50
N ILE A 7 -18.89 22.38 10.98
CA ILE A 7 -19.48 23.47 11.79
C ILE A 7 -20.68 22.95 12.59
N LEU A 8 -21.48 22.06 12.00
CA LEU A 8 -22.63 21.41 12.64
C LEU A 8 -22.24 20.29 13.62
N GLY A 9 -20.94 20.13 13.93
CA GLY A 9 -20.47 19.19 14.94
C GLY A 9 -20.44 17.72 14.53
N LYS A 10 -20.72 17.39 13.25
CA LYS A 10 -20.56 16.01 12.76
C LYS A 10 -19.07 15.72 12.61
N LYS A 11 -18.50 14.95 13.53
CA LYS A 11 -17.07 14.56 13.60
C LYS A 11 -16.93 13.03 13.57
N ASP A 12 -17.68 12.37 12.70
CA ASP A 12 -17.77 10.91 12.61
C ASP A 12 -16.75 10.28 11.64
N ALA A 13 -15.73 11.04 11.21
CA ALA A 13 -14.68 10.60 10.29
C ALA A 13 -13.28 10.88 10.84
N MET A 14 -12.34 9.97 10.55
CA MET A 14 -10.96 10.05 11.01
C MET A 14 -10.02 10.59 9.93
N TRP A 15 -8.95 11.25 10.38
CA TRP A 15 -7.81 11.59 9.53
C TRP A 15 -7.05 10.32 9.16
N ILE A 16 -6.54 10.22 7.92
CA ILE A 16 -5.87 9.00 7.41
C ILE A 16 -4.70 8.59 8.31
N GLY A 17 -3.80 9.52 8.63
CA GLY A 17 -2.69 9.24 9.53
C GLY A 17 -3.12 8.80 10.93
N PHE A 18 -4.23 9.35 11.46
CA PHE A 18 -4.71 9.01 12.79
C PHE A 18 -5.40 7.64 12.84
N ILE A 19 -6.15 7.25 11.80
CA ILE A 19 -6.71 5.89 11.75
C ILE A 19 -5.61 4.84 11.57
N THR A 20 -4.61 5.09 10.72
CA THR A 20 -3.46 4.20 10.57
C THR A 20 -2.69 4.05 11.89
N ARG A 21 -2.42 5.17 12.58
CA ARG A 21 -1.82 5.13 13.92
C ARG A 21 -2.66 4.32 14.91
N ALA A 22 -3.97 4.59 14.99
CA ALA A 22 -4.85 3.91 15.94
C ALA A 22 -4.91 2.40 15.70
N VAL A 23 -4.90 1.96 14.44
CA VAL A 23 -4.84 0.55 14.06
C VAL A 23 -3.50 -0.07 14.47
N LEU A 24 -2.37 0.58 14.16
CA LEU A 24 -1.04 0.08 14.54
C LEU A 24 -0.84 0.02 16.07
N GLU A 25 -1.46 0.94 16.81
CA GLU A 25 -1.30 1.07 18.26
C GLU A 25 -2.23 0.12 19.04
N ASN A 26 -3.44 -0.16 18.54
CA ASN A 26 -4.48 -0.83 19.32
C ASN A 26 -5.04 -2.13 18.71
N SER A 27 -4.92 -2.34 17.39
CA SER A 27 -5.44 -3.57 16.78
C SER A 27 -4.53 -4.76 17.07
N THR A 28 -5.13 -5.91 17.36
CA THR A 28 -4.42 -7.10 17.84
C THR A 28 -4.33 -8.21 16.80
N SER A 29 -4.98 -8.04 15.64
CA SER A 29 -4.95 -9.00 14.55
C SER A 29 -5.11 -8.36 13.17
N TYR A 30 -4.67 -9.08 12.13
CA TYR A 30 -4.87 -8.71 10.73
C TYR A 30 -6.35 -8.46 10.41
N GLU A 31 -7.25 -9.37 10.81
CA GLU A 31 -8.68 -9.23 10.54
C GLU A 31 -9.33 -8.06 11.27
N GLU A 32 -8.91 -7.76 12.51
CA GLU A 32 -9.37 -6.58 13.23
C GLU A 32 -8.94 -5.29 12.51
N ALA A 33 -7.65 -5.19 12.19
CA ALA A 33 -7.08 -4.06 11.45
C ALA A 33 -7.79 -3.88 10.09
N ARG A 34 -7.96 -4.96 9.33
CA ARG A 34 -8.65 -4.99 8.05
C ARG A 34 -10.09 -4.50 8.18
N ASN A 35 -10.84 -5.00 9.16
CA ASN A 35 -12.22 -4.58 9.40
C ASN A 35 -12.34 -3.09 9.74
N ILE A 36 -11.43 -2.56 10.58
CA ILE A 36 -11.39 -1.15 10.94
C ILE A 36 -11.08 -0.29 9.71
N LEU A 37 -10.07 -0.68 8.92
CA LEU A 37 -9.65 0.02 7.70
C LEU A 37 -10.67 -0.06 6.57
N ILE A 38 -11.56 -1.06 6.54
CA ILE A 38 -12.67 -1.16 5.58
C ILE A 38 -13.83 -0.23 5.99
N LYS A 39 -14.20 -0.22 7.28
CA LYS A 39 -15.49 0.32 7.75
C LYS A 39 -15.41 1.78 8.24
N THR A 40 -14.27 2.21 8.76
CA THR A 40 -14.12 3.54 9.36
C THR A 40 -14.29 4.64 8.31
N LYS A 41 -15.16 5.63 8.57
CA LYS A 41 -15.26 6.83 7.73
C LYS A 41 -13.98 7.63 7.83
N ILE A 42 -13.48 8.09 6.69
CA ILE A 42 -12.22 8.81 6.58
C ILE A 42 -12.41 10.16 5.88
N LEU A 43 -11.53 11.11 6.16
CA LEU A 43 -11.66 12.47 5.65
C LEU A 43 -11.31 12.62 4.16
N ALA A 44 -10.41 11.78 3.65
CA ALA A 44 -9.97 11.75 2.25
C ALA A 44 -9.96 10.30 1.72
N PRO A 45 -10.03 10.09 0.39
CA PRO A 45 -9.77 8.77 -0.20
C PRO A 45 -8.36 8.27 0.12
N ALA A 46 -8.17 6.95 0.17
CA ALA A 46 -6.88 6.35 0.47
C ALA A 46 -6.77 4.92 -0.09
N TYR A 47 -5.53 4.45 -0.23
CA TYR A 47 -5.22 3.04 -0.38
C TYR A 47 -4.56 2.56 0.92
N PHE A 48 -5.11 1.52 1.54
CA PHE A 48 -4.43 0.85 2.65
C PHE A 48 -3.88 -0.49 2.16
N ILE A 49 -2.57 -0.69 2.30
CA ILE A 49 -1.90 -1.95 2.00
C ILE A 49 -1.62 -2.60 3.34
N LEU A 50 -2.22 -3.76 3.58
CA LEU A 50 -2.16 -4.46 4.86
C LEU A 50 -1.65 -5.88 4.64
N GLY A 51 -0.60 -6.27 5.37
CA GLY A 51 -0.09 -7.63 5.44
C GLY A 51 -0.26 -8.19 6.85
N GLY A 52 -0.59 -9.48 6.95
CA GLY A 52 -0.69 -10.20 8.22
C GLY A 52 0.54 -11.07 8.49
N ASN A 53 0.38 -12.06 9.38
CA ASN A 53 1.45 -12.97 9.77
C ASN A 53 1.25 -14.41 9.26
N LYS A 54 0.19 -14.67 8.50
CA LYS A 54 -0.10 -15.97 7.88
C LYS A 54 -0.13 -15.89 6.36
N THR A 55 0.08 -17.04 5.72
CA THR A 55 -0.11 -17.21 4.27
C THR A 55 -1.50 -16.75 3.84
N GLY A 56 -1.57 -15.94 2.78
CA GLY A 56 -2.83 -15.39 2.27
C GLY A 56 -3.28 -14.10 2.95
N GLU A 57 -2.74 -13.73 4.12
CA GLU A 57 -3.05 -12.45 4.77
C GLU A 57 -2.28 -11.30 4.11
N GLY A 58 -2.82 -10.80 3.01
CA GLY A 58 -2.33 -9.61 2.35
C GLY A 58 -3.40 -9.00 1.46
N CYS A 59 -3.65 -7.70 1.59
CA CYS A 59 -4.64 -7.03 0.75
C CYS A 59 -4.32 -5.56 0.47
N VAL A 60 -4.91 -5.06 -0.61
CA VAL A 60 -5.04 -3.63 -0.91
C VAL A 60 -6.50 -3.25 -0.74
N ILE A 61 -6.77 -2.31 0.16
CA ILE A 61 -8.10 -1.77 0.44
C ILE A 61 -8.21 -0.40 -0.25
N THR A 62 -9.01 -0.32 -1.30
CA THR A 62 -9.27 0.94 -2.00
C THR A 62 -10.44 1.66 -1.35
N ARG A 63 -10.20 2.83 -0.75
CA ARG A 63 -11.17 3.55 0.06
C ARG A 63 -11.60 4.87 -0.56
N ASP A 64 -12.91 5.05 -0.60
CA ASP A 64 -13.53 6.38 -0.59
C ASP A 64 -13.82 6.79 0.86
N ARG A 65 -14.13 8.06 1.08
CA ARG A 65 -14.38 8.68 2.38
C ARG A 65 -15.39 7.90 3.24
N LYS A 66 -16.45 7.37 2.62
CA LYS A 66 -17.57 6.74 3.32
C LYS A 66 -17.76 5.25 3.01
N LYS A 67 -17.02 4.70 2.05
CA LYS A 67 -17.19 3.31 1.59
C LYS A 67 -15.87 2.67 1.18
N CYS A 68 -15.84 1.35 1.23
CA CYS A 68 -14.81 0.55 0.60
C CYS A 68 -15.21 0.31 -0.86
N LEU A 69 -14.32 0.61 -1.81
CA LEU A 69 -14.56 0.44 -3.23
C LEU A 69 -14.15 -0.96 -3.72
N ASP A 70 -13.03 -1.47 -3.19
CA ASP A 70 -12.45 -2.77 -3.55
C ASP A 70 -11.58 -3.27 -2.40
N VAL A 71 -11.51 -4.59 -2.23
CA VAL A 71 -10.52 -5.26 -1.39
C VAL A 71 -9.85 -6.31 -2.27
N HIS A 72 -8.62 -6.02 -2.69
CA HIS A 72 -7.85 -6.90 -3.55
C HIS A 72 -6.89 -7.73 -2.71
N GLU A 73 -7.23 -8.99 -2.50
CA GLU A 73 -6.48 -9.90 -1.63
C GLU A 73 -5.49 -10.75 -2.42
N LEU A 74 -4.45 -11.21 -1.73
CA LEU A 74 -3.68 -12.37 -2.15
C LEU A 74 -4.60 -13.55 -2.35
N ASP A 75 -4.27 -14.39 -3.33
CA ASP A 75 -5.00 -15.62 -3.61
C ASP A 75 -3.98 -16.66 -4.07
N PRO A 76 -3.26 -17.29 -3.13
CA PRO A 76 -2.22 -18.26 -3.46
C PRO A 76 -2.75 -19.46 -4.25
N GLU A 77 -4.01 -19.86 -4.02
CA GLU A 77 -4.66 -20.97 -4.72
C GLU A 77 -4.86 -20.66 -6.20
N GLN A 78 -5.18 -19.40 -6.54
CA GLN A 78 -5.26 -18.91 -7.92
C GLN A 78 -3.92 -18.33 -8.45
N GLY A 79 -2.81 -18.59 -7.75
CA GLY A 79 -1.47 -18.16 -8.16
C GLY A 79 -1.18 -16.67 -7.97
N ARG A 80 -2.02 -15.92 -7.24
CA ARG A 80 -1.79 -14.51 -6.91
C ARG A 80 -0.98 -14.40 -5.61
N TRP A 81 0.34 -14.39 -5.78
CA TRP A 81 1.30 -14.35 -4.67
C TRP A 81 1.79 -12.95 -4.29
N TYR A 82 1.35 -11.91 -5.00
CA TYR A 82 1.60 -10.51 -4.65
C TYR A 82 0.37 -9.63 -4.92
N VAL A 83 0.34 -8.48 -4.26
CA VAL A 83 -0.52 -7.34 -4.58
C VAL A 83 0.35 -6.09 -4.73
N VAL A 84 0.06 -5.25 -5.72
CA VAL A 84 0.83 -4.02 -6.00
C VAL A 84 -0.13 -2.84 -6.07
N GLU A 85 0.14 -1.82 -5.27
CA GLU A 85 -0.59 -0.55 -5.28
C GLU A 85 0.38 0.62 -5.47
N THR A 86 -0.05 1.61 -6.24
CA THR A 86 0.69 2.85 -6.43
C THR A 86 -0.21 4.01 -6.04
N ASN A 87 -0.85 4.68 -7.00
CA ASN A 87 -1.65 5.87 -6.76
C ASN A 87 -2.89 5.96 -7.67
N TYR A 88 -3.34 4.84 -8.23
CA TYR A 88 -4.51 4.81 -9.13
C TYR A 88 -5.26 3.50 -8.99
N ASP A 89 -6.59 3.55 -9.10
CA ASP A 89 -7.43 2.37 -8.94
C ASP A 89 -6.99 1.22 -9.85
N ARG A 90 -6.93 0.00 -9.31
CA ARG A 90 -6.47 -1.20 -10.05
C ARG A 90 -7.26 -1.51 -11.32
N TRP A 91 -8.54 -1.16 -11.36
CA TRP A 91 -9.43 -1.34 -12.53
C TRP A 91 -9.40 -0.17 -13.52
N LYS A 92 -8.51 0.81 -13.31
CA LYS A 92 -8.28 1.93 -14.23
C LYS A 92 -6.88 1.87 -14.81
N ASN A 93 -6.72 2.52 -15.96
CA ASN A 93 -5.39 2.69 -16.56
C ASN A 93 -4.55 3.66 -15.72
N PRO A 94 -3.22 3.44 -15.64
CA PRO A 94 -2.30 4.41 -15.09
C PRO A 94 -2.37 5.74 -15.85
N PHE A 95 -1.97 6.83 -15.20
CA PHE A 95 -1.65 8.04 -15.94
C PHE A 95 -0.42 7.76 -16.82
N PHE A 96 -0.49 8.06 -18.11
CA PHE A 96 0.49 7.58 -19.11
C PHE A 96 1.94 8.02 -18.84
N LEU A 97 2.16 9.04 -18.02
CA LEU A 97 3.49 9.49 -17.60
C LEU A 97 4.00 8.82 -16.31
N ASP A 98 3.12 8.17 -15.53
CA ASP A 98 3.44 7.50 -14.25
C ASP A 98 2.85 6.08 -14.23
N ASP A 99 3.56 5.13 -14.87
CA ASP A 99 3.22 3.71 -14.80
C ASP A 99 4.26 2.90 -14.03
N ARG A 100 4.42 3.23 -12.74
CA ARG A 100 5.24 2.43 -11.82
C ARG A 100 4.67 1.05 -11.51
N ARG A 101 3.34 0.85 -11.59
CA ARG A 101 2.70 -0.45 -11.29
C ARG A 101 3.12 -1.49 -12.32
N THR A 102 3.10 -1.16 -13.61
CA THR A 102 3.50 -2.12 -14.64
C THR A 102 4.96 -2.52 -14.49
N ALA A 103 5.86 -1.55 -14.27
CA ALA A 103 7.27 -1.84 -14.02
C ALA A 103 7.48 -2.74 -12.80
N ALA A 104 6.85 -2.41 -11.66
CA ALA A 104 6.94 -3.23 -10.45
C ALA A 104 6.44 -4.67 -10.66
N LYS A 105 5.30 -4.83 -11.37
CA LYS A 105 4.75 -6.15 -11.69
C LYS A 105 5.65 -6.95 -12.63
N MET A 106 6.28 -6.30 -13.61
CA MET A 106 7.24 -6.95 -14.50
C MET A 106 8.43 -7.48 -13.72
N CYS A 107 9.00 -6.67 -12.82
CA CYS A 107 10.11 -7.10 -11.97
C CYS A 107 9.70 -8.24 -11.03
N LEU A 108 8.53 -8.15 -10.36
CA LEU A 108 7.99 -9.24 -9.53
C LEU A 108 7.81 -10.55 -10.33
N ASN A 109 7.21 -10.47 -11.52
CA ASN A 109 7.03 -11.63 -12.39
C ASN A 109 8.35 -12.24 -12.84
N HIS A 110 9.37 -11.41 -13.08
CA HIS A 110 10.71 -11.89 -13.42
C HIS A 110 11.44 -12.51 -12.24
N THR A 111 11.27 -11.96 -11.03
CA THR A 111 11.85 -12.49 -9.79
C THR A 111 11.26 -13.85 -9.43
N THR A 112 9.98 -14.09 -9.74
CA THR A 112 9.21 -15.31 -9.40
C THR A 112 8.99 -15.50 -7.89
N GLN A 113 7.97 -16.30 -7.54
CA GLN A 113 7.56 -16.49 -6.14
C GLN A 113 8.62 -17.22 -5.30
N ASP A 114 9.37 -18.14 -5.91
CA ASP A 114 10.41 -18.94 -5.24
C ASP A 114 11.67 -18.14 -4.87
N LYS A 115 11.88 -16.96 -5.48
CA LYS A 115 13.06 -16.11 -5.22
C LYS A 115 12.72 -14.79 -4.54
N ILE A 116 11.46 -14.58 -4.15
CA ILE A 116 11.07 -13.37 -3.43
C ILE A 116 11.70 -13.37 -2.03
N SER A 117 12.35 -12.27 -1.68
CA SER A 117 13.10 -12.08 -0.44
C SER A 117 13.26 -10.58 -0.17
N ILE A 118 13.71 -10.20 1.03
CA ILE A 118 13.97 -8.78 1.36
C ILE A 118 14.94 -8.13 0.34
N PRO A 119 16.08 -8.75 -0.03
CA PRO A 119 16.96 -8.21 -1.07
C PRO A 119 16.29 -8.07 -2.44
N THR A 120 15.55 -9.08 -2.90
CA THR A 120 14.92 -9.02 -4.23
C THR A 120 13.76 -8.03 -4.28
N ILE A 121 13.04 -7.82 -3.17
CA ILE A 121 12.07 -6.72 -3.04
C ILE A 121 12.79 -5.37 -3.12
N TYR A 122 13.95 -5.23 -2.48
CA TYR A 122 14.74 -3.99 -2.57
C TYR A 122 15.22 -3.72 -4.01
N ASP A 123 15.62 -4.76 -4.75
CA ASP A 123 15.99 -4.63 -6.17
C ASP A 123 14.81 -4.13 -7.02
N ILE A 124 13.61 -4.69 -6.81
CA ILE A 124 12.37 -4.25 -7.47
C ILE A 124 12.11 -2.77 -7.17
N LEU A 125 12.15 -2.39 -5.89
CA LEU A 125 11.93 -1.01 -5.43
C LEU A 125 13.06 -0.05 -5.80
N SER A 126 14.19 -0.57 -6.31
CA SER A 126 15.33 0.21 -6.80
C SER A 126 15.33 0.38 -8.32
N THR A 127 14.40 -0.26 -9.02
CA THR A 127 14.31 -0.21 -10.48
C THR A 127 13.54 1.05 -10.93
N LYS A 128 14.09 1.84 -11.85
CA LYS A 128 13.37 3.00 -12.43
C LYS A 128 12.23 2.50 -13.34
N PRO A 129 11.02 3.08 -13.31
CA PRO A 129 10.62 4.30 -12.58
C PRO A 129 10.07 4.05 -11.16
N VAL A 130 10.07 2.82 -10.64
CA VAL A 130 9.62 2.53 -9.26
C VAL A 130 10.43 3.34 -8.26
N LEU A 131 11.76 3.36 -8.44
CA LEU A 131 12.64 4.37 -7.86
C LEU A 131 12.64 5.62 -8.76
N ASN A 132 12.37 6.78 -8.16
CA ASN A 132 12.31 8.07 -8.87
C ASN A 132 12.78 9.24 -7.99
N LYS A 133 12.75 10.47 -8.54
CA LYS A 133 13.18 11.69 -7.82
C LYS A 133 12.35 12.04 -6.58
N LEU A 134 11.11 11.55 -6.46
CA LEU A 134 10.27 11.75 -5.27
C LEU A 134 10.49 10.67 -4.20
N THR A 135 11.28 9.64 -4.48
CA THR A 135 11.53 8.56 -3.53
C THR A 135 12.40 9.07 -2.38
N VAL A 136 11.79 9.33 -1.22
CA VAL A 136 12.50 9.78 -0.02
C VAL A 136 13.19 8.60 0.68
N PHE A 137 12.47 7.50 0.85
CA PHE A 137 12.97 6.31 1.53
C PHE A 137 12.35 5.03 0.94
N THR A 138 12.95 3.89 1.26
CA THR A 138 12.40 2.56 1.01
C THR A 138 12.34 1.78 2.32
N THR A 139 11.19 1.20 2.63
CA THR A 139 10.96 0.40 3.83
C THR A 139 10.71 -1.05 3.45
N LEU A 140 11.34 -1.97 4.17
CA LEU A 140 11.20 -3.42 4.01
C LEU A 140 10.77 -4.00 5.36
N MET A 141 9.77 -4.89 5.34
CA MET A 141 9.16 -5.44 6.55
C MET A 141 8.96 -6.95 6.42
N ASP A 142 9.32 -7.70 7.46
CA ASP A 142 9.00 -9.13 7.63
C ASP A 142 8.31 -9.29 8.99
N VAL A 143 6.99 -9.48 8.97
CA VAL A 143 6.15 -9.54 10.18
C VAL A 143 6.51 -10.73 11.06
N ALA A 144 6.76 -11.89 10.46
CA ALA A 144 7.04 -13.12 11.21
C ALA A 144 8.41 -13.07 11.89
N LYS A 145 9.39 -12.40 11.28
CA LYS A 145 10.74 -12.22 11.84
C LYS A 145 10.90 -10.96 12.69
N GLY A 146 9.91 -10.06 12.69
CA GLY A 146 10.01 -8.75 13.34
C GLY A 146 11.07 -7.85 12.70
N GLN A 147 11.38 -8.04 11.42
CA GLN A 147 12.35 -7.22 10.70
C GLN A 147 11.66 -5.96 10.17
N PHE A 148 12.27 -4.81 10.43
CA PHE A 148 11.82 -3.51 9.93
C PHE A 148 13.05 -2.68 9.57
N GLU A 149 13.24 -2.43 8.29
CA GLU A 149 14.39 -1.70 7.76
C GLU A 149 13.91 -0.53 6.91
N THR A 150 14.59 0.60 6.99
CA THR A 150 14.29 1.77 6.16
C THR A 150 15.58 2.44 5.72
N TYR A 151 15.67 2.73 4.42
CA TYR A 151 16.84 3.31 3.79
C TYR A 151 16.46 4.61 3.09
N LEU A 152 17.20 5.69 3.34
CA LEU A 152 17.10 6.91 2.53
C LEU A 152 17.50 6.61 1.10
N ARG A 153 16.79 7.20 0.14
CA ARG A 153 17.03 6.96 -1.28
C ARG A 153 17.46 8.25 -1.97
N ASP A 154 18.22 8.06 -3.02
CA ASP A 154 18.49 9.07 -4.03
C ASP A 154 18.34 8.40 -5.40
N CYS A 155 18.00 9.20 -6.41
CA CYS A 155 17.88 8.75 -7.79
C CYS A 155 18.74 9.65 -8.69
N PRO A 156 20.04 9.33 -8.86
CA PRO A 156 20.94 10.13 -9.68
C PRO A 156 20.48 10.22 -11.13
N ASP A 157 20.81 11.34 -11.78
CA ASP A 157 20.47 11.57 -13.18
C ASP A 157 21.18 10.58 -14.12
N PRO A 158 20.50 10.10 -15.18
CA PRO A 158 19.13 10.43 -15.57
C PRO A 158 18.07 9.66 -14.74
N CYS A 159 17.09 10.35 -14.16
CA CYS A 159 15.99 9.75 -13.41
C CYS A 159 14.67 10.53 -13.59
N ILE A 160 13.54 9.82 -13.64
CA ILE A 160 12.20 10.42 -13.82
C ILE A 160 11.78 11.22 -12.59
N GLY A 161 11.05 12.31 -12.82
CA GLY A 161 10.63 13.24 -11.77
C GLY A 161 9.56 12.72 -10.80
N TRP A 162 8.88 11.61 -11.10
CA TRP A 162 7.76 11.06 -10.33
C TRP A 162 7.60 9.55 -10.52
#